data_AF-A0A920TD67-F1
#
_entry.id   AF-A0A920TD67-F1
#
_cell.length_a   1.000
_cell.length_b   1.000
_cell.length_c   1.000
_cell.angle_alpha   90.00
_cell.angle_beta   90.00
_cell.angle_gamma   90.00
#
_symmetry.space_group_name_H-M   'P 1'
#
loop_
_entity.id
_entity.type
_entity.pdbx_description
1 polymer ?
#
loop_
_entity_poly.entity_id
_entity_poly.type
_entity_poly.pdbx_seq_one_letter_code
_entity_poly.pdbx_strand_id
1 'polypeptide(L)' 'MLFERGSRSATLTEAGGRLLETVREIFEFLEAADEQIAGNRPVVTGRLKIASSTVPAEWWLPEVVAGFVEPVPTFVKP' A
#
# COMPACT_ATOMS: atom_id res chain seq x y z
N MET A 1 -13.26 -16.53 17.44
CA MET A 1 -12.13 -15.70 17.92
C MET A 1 -11.11 -15.65 16.79
N LEU A 2 -10.76 -14.45 16.28
CA LEU A 2 -9.90 -14.28 15.09
C LEU A 2 -8.44 -13.96 15.43
N PHE A 3 -8.22 -13.45 16.64
CA PHE A 3 -6.91 -13.07 17.15
C PHE A 3 -6.70 -13.67 18.53
N GLU A 4 -5.49 -14.15 18.77
CA GLU A 4 -4.95 -14.45 20.09
C GLU A 4 -4.11 -13.25 20.55
N ARG A 5 -4.39 -12.76 21.76
CA ARG A 5 -3.63 -11.66 22.36
C ARG A 5 -2.42 -12.21 23.11
N GLY A 6 -1.22 -11.87 22.65
CA GLY A 6 0.01 -11.90 23.44
C GLY A 6 0.24 -10.57 24.17
N SER A 7 1.23 -10.55 25.06
CA SER A 7 1.56 -9.38 25.90
C SER A 7 2.09 -8.16 25.11
N ARG A 8 2.55 -8.35 23.87
CA ARG A 8 3.09 -7.30 22.98
C ARG A 8 2.60 -7.36 21.54
N SER A 9 1.94 -8.44 21.13
CA SER A 9 1.45 -8.63 19.76
C SER A 9 0.15 -9.44 19.75
N ALA A 10 -0.63 -9.26 18.71
CA ALA A 10 -1.77 -10.13 18.41
C ALA A 10 -1.40 -11.04 17.24
N THR A 11 -1.63 -12.34 17.38
CA THR A 11 -1.44 -13.34 16.32
C THR A 11 -2.80 -13.80 15.82
N LEU A 12 -2.88 -14.13 14.53
CA LEU A 12 -4.11 -14.70 13.97
C LEU A 12 -4.34 -16.09 14.54
N THR A 13 -5.60 -16.39 14.87
CA THR A 13 -6.02 -17.78 15.06
C THR A 13 -6.13 -18.46 13.69
N GLU A 14 -6.27 -19.79 13.66
CA GLU A 14 -6.55 -20.52 12.42
C GLU A 14 -7.78 -19.99 11.68
N ALA A 15 -8.85 -19.68 12.43
CA ALA A 15 -10.06 -19.05 11.87
C ALA A 15 -9.79 -17.63 11.35
N GLY A 16 -8.91 -16.87 12.02
CA GLY A 16 -8.45 -15.56 11.55
C GLY A 16 -7.64 -15.64 10.26
N GLY A 17 -6.77 -16.64 10.13
CA GLY A 17 -6.00 -16.90 8.92
C GLY A 17 -6.89 -17.20 7.71
N ARG A 18 -7.82 -18.15 7.87
CA ARG A 18 -8.78 -18.52 6.80
C ARG A 18 -9.63 -17.34 6.37
N LEU A 19 -10.13 -16.54 7.31
CA LEU A 19 -10.92 -15.36 7.00
C LEU A 19 -10.08 -14.29 6.28
N LEU A 20 -8.82 -14.09 6.69
CA LEU A 20 -7.94 -13.11 6.09
C LEU A 20 -7.64 -13.41 4.62
N GLU A 21 -7.50 -14.69 4.25
CA GLU A 21 -7.34 -15.09 2.84
C GLU A 21 -8.53 -14.63 2.00
N THR A 22 -9.75 -14.97 2.41
CA THR A 22 -10.97 -14.58 1.69
C THR A 22 -11.18 -13.07 1.64
N VAL A 23 -10.93 -12.37 2.75
CA VAL A 23 -11.19 -10.92 2.85
C VAL A 23 -10.19 -10.10 2.04
N ARG A 24 -8.94 -10.58 1.84
CA ARG A 24 -7.97 -9.93 0.97
C ARG A 24 -8.47 -9.82 -0.46
N GLU A 25 -8.96 -10.92 -1.03
CA GLU A 25 -9.51 -10.93 -2.37
C GLU A 25 -10.71 -9.97 -2.49
N ILE A 26 -11.58 -9.94 -1.48
CA ILE A 26 -12.74 -9.02 -1.45
C ILE A 26 -12.27 -7.56 -1.46
N PHE A 27 -11.23 -7.20 -0.71
CA PHE A 27 -10.71 -5.84 -0.71
C PHE A 27 -10.09 -5.46 -2.05
N GLU A 28 -9.35 -6.37 -2.70
CA GLU A 28 -8.83 -6.14 -4.05
C GLU A 28 -9.96 -5.93 -5.06
N PHE A 29 -11.05 -6.71 -4.98
CA PHE A 29 -12.22 -6.52 -5.83
C PHE A 29 -12.94 -5.19 -5.58
N LEU A 30 -13.03 -4.75 -4.31
CA LEU A 30 -13.64 -3.47 -3.96
C LEU A 30 -12.81 -2.30 -4.51
N GLU A 31 -11.47 -2.39 -4.40
CA GLU A 31 -10.55 -1.39 -4.95
C GLU A 31 -10.67 -1.33 -6.48
N ALA A 32 -10.65 -2.48 -7.16
CA ALA A 32 -10.82 -2.55 -8.61
C ALA A 32 -12.20 -2.05 -9.08
N ALA A 33 -13.26 -2.25 -8.29
CA ALA A 33 -14.59 -1.73 -8.59
C ALA A 33 -14.65 -0.20 -8.44
N ASP A 34 -14.02 0.34 -7.39
CA ASP A 34 -13.92 1.79 -7.19
C ASP A 34 -13.14 2.45 -8.33
N GLU A 35 -12.03 1.84 -8.76
CA GLU A 35 -11.25 2.28 -9.94
C GLU A 35 -12.07 2.29 -11.24
N GLN A 36 -12.92 1.28 -11.46
CA GLN A 36 -13.78 1.19 -12.63
C GLN A 36 -14.89 2.24 -12.63
N ILE A 37 -15.47 2.54 -11.47
CA ILE A 37 -16.53 3.55 -11.30
C ILE A 37 -15.95 4.96 -11.36
N ALA A 38 -14.70 5.16 -10.90
CA ALA A 38 -14.00 6.45 -10.90
C ALA A 38 -13.69 7.02 -12.30
N GLY A 39 -14.13 6.36 -13.37
CA GLY A 39 -14.52 6.98 -14.65
C GLY A 39 -13.70 8.22 -15.04
N ASN A 40 -12.50 7.99 -15.57
CA ASN A 40 -11.68 8.99 -16.26
C ASN A 40 -11.06 10.14 -15.44
N ARG A 41 -10.97 10.05 -14.10
CA ARG A 41 -9.99 10.83 -13.33
C ARG A 41 -9.46 10.04 -12.13
N PRO A 42 -8.37 9.28 -12.26
CA PRO A 42 -7.70 8.76 -11.09
C PRO A 42 -6.64 9.78 -10.68
N VAL A 43 -6.95 10.59 -9.67
CA VAL A 43 -5.84 11.08 -8.84
C VAL A 43 -5.39 9.85 -8.05
N VAL A 44 -4.39 9.14 -8.57
CA VAL A 44 -3.78 7.99 -7.87
C VAL A 44 -3.07 8.54 -6.65
N THR A 45 -3.71 8.44 -5.48
CA THR A 45 -3.14 8.87 -4.20
C THR A 45 -2.90 7.67 -3.31
N GLY A 46 -1.71 7.59 -2.68
CA GLY A 46 -1.37 6.49 -1.80
C GLY A 46 0.04 6.60 -1.25
N ARG A 47 0.46 5.62 -0.44
CA ARG A 47 1.84 5.52 0.04
C ARG A 47 2.59 4.49 -0.80
N LEU A 48 3.51 4.96 -1.64
CA LEU A 48 4.43 4.11 -2.39
C LEU A 48 5.65 3.73 -1.53
N LYS A 49 5.86 2.43 -1.30
CA LYS A 49 7.09 1.92 -0.67
C LYS A 49 8.05 1.48 -1.77
N ILE A 50 9.25 2.03 -1.80
CA ILE A 50 10.28 1.71 -2.79
C ILE A 50 11.40 0.94 -2.09
N ALA A 51 11.67 -0.29 -2.55
CA ALA A 51 12.84 -1.05 -2.14
C ALA A 51 13.96 -0.82 -3.17
N SER A 52 15.13 -0.38 -2.72
CA SER A 52 16.30 -0.13 -3.56
C SER A 52 17.58 -0.54 -2.83
N SER A 53 18.61 -0.93 -3.58
CA SER A 53 19.98 -1.03 -3.04
C SER A 53 20.54 0.36 -2.72
N THR A 54 21.61 0.41 -1.92
CA THR A 54 22.16 1.66 -1.36
C THR A 54 22.62 2.64 -2.44
N VAL A 55 23.34 2.17 -3.47
CA VAL A 55 23.92 3.05 -4.49
C VAL A 55 22.85 3.77 -5.32
N PRO A 56 21.81 3.10 -5.87
CA PRO A 56 20.72 3.80 -6.55
C PRO A 56 19.88 4.67 -5.60
N ALA A 57 19.73 4.28 -4.32
CA ALA A 57 18.96 5.07 -3.36
C ALA A 57 19.58 6.44 -3.06
N GLU A 58 20.91 6.53 -3.06
CA GLU A 58 21.63 7.79 -2.81
C GLU A 58 21.79 8.65 -4.06
N TRP A 59 22.07 8.04 -5.22
CA TRP A 59 22.55 8.79 -6.40
C TRP A 59 21.53 8.95 -7.52
N TRP A 60 20.53 8.08 -7.62
CA TRP A 60 19.61 8.05 -8.77
C TRP A 60 18.15 8.24 -8.38
N LEU A 61 17.72 7.58 -7.31
CA LEU A 61 16.35 7.64 -6.80
C LEU A 61 15.86 9.07 -6.48
N PRO A 62 16.69 9.98 -5.93
CA PRO A 62 16.24 11.36 -5.68
C PRO A 62 15.80 12.10 -6.95
N GLU A 63 16.53 11.95 -8.05
CA GLU A 63 16.21 12.60 -9.33
C GLU A 63 14.94 12.00 -9.95
N VAL A 64 14.82 10.67 -9.90
CA VAL A 64 13.64 9.95 -10.41
C VAL A 64 12.38 10.33 -9.62
N VAL A 65 12.46 10.41 -8.29
CA VAL A 65 11.34 10.84 -7.45
C VAL A 65 11.00 12.30 -7.70
N ALA A 66 12.00 13.18 -7.87
CA ALA A 66 11.75 14.59 -8.21
C ALA A 66 10.99 14.74 -9.53
N GLY A 67 11.40 14.01 -10.58
CA GLY A 67 10.71 14.00 -11.87
C GLY A 67 9.32 13.35 -11.82
N PHE A 68 9.08 12.42 -10.89
CA PHE A 68 7.77 11.82 -10.66
C PHE A 68 6.78 12.78 -9.97
N VAL A 69 7.27 13.71 -9.14
CA VAL A 69 6.45 14.68 -8.39
C VAL A 69 6.02 15.87 -9.24
N GLU A 70 6.66 16.12 -10.38
CA GLU A 70 6.45 17.32 -11.18
C GLU A 70 5.03 17.52 -11.79
N PRO A 71 4.09 16.54 -11.73
CA PRO A 71 2.65 16.81 -11.88
C PRO A 71 1.77 16.43 -10.67
N VAL A 72 2.30 15.90 -9.56
CA VAL A 72 1.49 15.31 -8.46
C VAL A 72 1.84 15.93 -7.10
N PRO A 73 1.07 16.92 -6.61
CA PRO A 73 1.34 17.57 -5.34
C PRO A 73 0.70 16.74 -4.22
N THR A 74 1.51 15.98 -3.46
CA THR A 74 1.44 15.81 -1.99
C THR A 74 2.46 14.74 -1.59
N PHE A 75 3.72 15.14 -1.35
CA PHE A 75 4.66 14.33 -0.58
C PHE A 75 4.83 14.97 0.80
N VAL A 76 4.43 14.26 1.85
CA VAL A 76 4.68 14.66 3.24
C VAL A 76 5.87 13.85 3.73
N LYS A 77 6.97 14.54 4.03
CA LYS A 77 8.18 13.97 4.61
C LYS A 77 7.88 13.40 6.01
N PRO A 78 8.41 12.22 6.39
CA PRO A 78 8.33 11.72 7.76
C PRO A 78 9.14 12.57 8.75
#